data_AF-A0A950PE00-F1
#
_entry.id   AF-A0A950PE00-F1
#
_cell.length_a   1.000
_cell.length_b   1.000
_cell.length_c   1.000
_cell.angle_alpha   90.00
_cell.angle_beta   90.00
_cell.angle_gamma   90.00
#
_symmetry.space_group_name_H-M   'P 1'
#
loop_
_entity.id
_entity.type
_entity.pdbx_description
1 polymer ?
#
loop_
_entity_poly.entity_id
_entity_poly.type
_entity_poly.pdbx_seq_one_letter_code
_entity_poly.pdbx_strand_id
1 'polypeptide(L)' 'MIMRAQALLDRTQSPSETEIRAHMEPNLCRCGTHMRILGAIRRASEALRRKPPAHAREASR' A
#
# COMPACT_ATOMS: atom_id res chain seq x y z
N MET A 1 10.07 2.07 0.66
CA MET A 1 8.85 1.50 0.04
C MET A 1 7.70 1.30 1.03
N ILE A 2 7.90 0.71 2.22
CA ILE A 2 6.81 0.48 3.21
C ILE A 2 6.06 1.76 3.60
N MET A 3 6.76 2.81 4.04
CA MET A 3 6.10 4.06 4.47
C MET A 3 5.25 4.70 3.36
N ARG A 4 5.71 4.61 2.11
CA ARG A 4 5.00 5.18 0.96
C ARG A 4 3.83 4.30 0.53
N ALA A 5 3.95 2.97 0.66
CA ALA A 5 2.83 2.05 0.50
C ALA A 5 1.74 2.30 1.56
N GLN A 6 2.14 2.52 2.82
CA GLN A 6 1.21 2.87 3.90
C GLN A 6 0.48 4.18 3.58
N ALA A 7 1.21 5.22 3.21
CA ALA A 7 0.62 6.51 2.84
C ALA A 7 -0.37 6.41 1.67
N LEU A 8 -0.09 5.55 0.68
CA LEU A 8 -1.04 5.26 -0.40
C LEU A 8 -2.31 4.59 0.14
N LEU A 9 -2.16 3.56 0.98
CA LEU A 9 -3.29 2.77 1.49
C LEU A 9 -4.15 3.53 2.50
N ASP A 10 -3.58 4.48 3.23
CA ASP A 10 -4.32 5.38 4.11
C ASP A 10 -5.20 6.37 3.32
N ARG A 11 -4.72 6.82 2.15
CA ARG A 11 -5.47 7.73 1.26
C ARG A 11 -6.49 7.01 0.40
N THR A 12 -6.09 5.87 -0.16
CA THR A 12 -6.87 5.10 -1.11
C THR A 12 -6.81 3.63 -0.71
N GLN A 13 -7.87 3.13 -0.07
CA GLN A 13 -7.91 1.76 0.45
C GLN A 13 -7.95 0.69 -0.65
N SER A 14 -8.36 1.04 -1.87
CA SER A 14 -8.46 0.14 -3.02
C SER A 14 -7.83 0.75 -4.28
N PRO A 15 -6.51 1.02 -4.28
CA PRO A 15 -5.84 1.64 -5.42
C PRO A 15 -5.73 0.64 -6.56
N SER A 16 -5.88 1.12 -7.79
CA SER A 16 -5.61 0.37 -9.01
C SER A 16 -4.11 0.07 -9.16
N GLU A 17 -3.77 -0.89 -10.01
CA GLU A 17 -2.36 -1.23 -10.26
C GLU A 17 -1.57 -0.03 -10.81
N THR A 18 -2.18 0.76 -11.69
CA THR A 18 -1.58 1.98 -12.25
C THR A 18 -1.27 3.00 -11.16
N GLU A 19 -2.20 3.21 -10.22
CA GLU A 19 -1.98 4.11 -9.09
C GLU A 19 -0.86 3.62 -8.17
N ILE A 20 -0.82 2.31 -7.86
CA ILE A 20 0.27 1.73 -7.05
C ILE A 20 1.61 1.97 -7.74
N ARG A 21 1.71 1.71 -9.05
CA ARG A 21 2.94 1.90 -9.82
C ARG A 21 3.38 3.35 -9.85
N ALA A 22 2.47 4.27 -10.18
CA ALA A 22 2.75 5.70 -10.21
C ALA A 22 3.19 6.22 -8.84
N HIS A 23 2.52 5.78 -7.76
CA HIS A 23 2.88 6.19 -6.41
C HIS A 23 4.24 5.63 -5.96
N MET A 24 4.61 4.44 -6.45
CA MET A 24 5.88 3.79 -6.13
C MET A 24 7.06 4.23 -7.00
N GLU A 25 6.82 4.91 -8.13
CA GLU A 25 7.84 5.23 -9.14
C GLU A 25 9.11 5.89 -8.57
N PRO A 26 9.05 6.87 -7.63
CA PRO A 26 10.27 7.44 -7.05
C PRO A 26 11.03 6.53 -6.06
N ASN A 27 10.53 5.33 -5.75
CA ASN A 27 11.24 4.37 -4.90
C ASN A 27 12.13 3.46 -5.77
N LEU A 28 13.42 3.80 -5.83
CA LEU A 28 14.42 2.99 -6.54
C LEU A 28 14.68 1.67 -5.80
N CYS A 29 14.65 0.57 -6.53
CA CYS A 29 14.87 -0.78 -6.01
C CYS A 29 16.06 -1.42 -6.74
N ARG A 30 17.19 -1.59 -6.02
CA ARG A 30 18.40 -2.19 -6.61
C ARG A 30 18.43 -3.72 -6.56
N CYS A 31 17.67 -4.32 -5.64
CA CYS A 31 17.61 -5.77 -5.44
C CYS A 31 16.63 -6.50 -6.39
N GLY A 32 15.97 -5.78 -7.30
CA GLY A 32 15.07 -6.39 -8.30
C GLY A 32 13.73 -6.87 -7.75
N THR A 33 13.39 -6.59 -6.48
CA THR A 33 12.15 -7.08 -5.85
C THR A 33 10.94 -6.15 -6.05
N HIS A 34 11.05 -5.12 -6.89
CA HIS A 34 10.01 -4.09 -7.07
C HIS A 34 8.64 -4.71 -7.40
N MET A 35 8.58 -5.67 -8.33
CA MET A 35 7.32 -6.34 -8.69
C MET A 35 6.70 -7.13 -7.52
N ARG A 36 7.53 -7.74 -6.65
CA ARG A 36 7.05 -8.43 -5.45
C ARG A 36 6.44 -7.44 -4.45
N ILE A 37 7.01 -6.23 -4.36
CA ILE A 37 6.52 -5.15 -3.51
C ILE A 37 5.17 -4.63 -4.04
N LEU A 38 5.01 -4.40 -5.35
CA LEU A 38 3.72 -4.04 -5.94
C LEU A 38 2.63 -5.09 -5.62
N GLY A 39 2.98 -6.38 -5.75
CA GLY A 39 2.08 -7.48 -5.38
C GLY A 39 1.76 -7.53 -3.87
N ALA A 40 2.70 -7.16 -3.00
CA ALA A 40 2.46 -7.07 -1.56
C ALA A 40 1.49 -5.93 -1.21
N ILE A 41 1.58 -4.79 -1.88
CA ILE A 41 0.66 -3.66 -1.70
C ILE A 41 -0.77 -4.06 -2.10
N ARG A 42 -0.94 -4.77 -3.23
CA ARG A 42 -2.25 -5.30 -3.65
C ARG A 42 -2.87 -6.21 -2.58
N ARG A 43 -2.09 -7.17 -2.06
CA ARG A 43 -2.55 -8.06 -0.98
C ARG A 43 -2.88 -7.30 0.30
N ALA A 44 -2.11 -6.26 0.63
CA ALA A 44 -2.37 -5.42 1.79
C ALA A 44 -3.69 -4.63 1.63
N SER A 45 -3.95 -4.06 0.45
CA SER A 45 -5.23 -3.42 0.13
C SER A 45 -6.42 -4.38 0.30
N GLU A 46 -6.32 -5.61 -0.22
CA GLU A 46 -7.34 -6.64 -0.03
C GLU A 46 -7.54 -7.02 1.45
N ALA A 47 -6.45 -7.11 2.22
CA ALA A 47 -6.51 -7.41 3.64
C ALA A 47 -7.16 -6.28 4.44
N LEU A 48 -6.86 -5.01 4.11
CA LEU A 48 -7.46 -3.83 4.76
C LEU A 48 -8.95 -3.71 4.46
N ARG A 49 -9.37 -4.07 3.23
CA ARG A 49 -10.79 -4.18 2.89
C ARG A 49 -11.52 -5.22 3.74
N ARG A 50 -10.86 -6.35 4.06
CA ARG A 50 -11.42 -7.42 4.89
C ARG A 50 -11.41 -7.07 6.38
N LYS A 51 -10.40 -6.33 6.84
CA LYS A 51 -10.24 -5.91 8.24
C LYS A 51 -9.72 -4.47 8.26
N PRO A 52 -10.50 -3.49 8.74
CA PRO A 52 -10.05 -2.11 8.77
C PRO A 52 -8.77 -1.95 9.61
N PRO A 53 -7.89 -1.01 9.24
CA PRO A 53 -6.58 -0.85 9.87
C PRO A 53 -6.68 -0.62 11.38
N ALA A 54 -5.70 -1.13 12.13
CA ALA A 54 -5.67 -1.05 13.59
C ALA A 54 -5.70 0.41 14.10
N HIS A 55 -5.02 1.34 13.42
CA HIS A 55 -5.02 2.77 13.77
C HIS A 55 -6.34 3.48 13.44
N ALA A 56 -7.11 3.01 12.45
CA ALA A 56 -8.44 3.56 12.19
C ALA A 56 -9.42 3.26 13.35
N ARG A 57 -9.17 2.18 14.12
CA ARG A 57 -9.93 1.88 15.34
C ARG A 57 -9.55 2.77 16.51
N GLU A 58 -8.37 3.37 16.49
CA GLU A 58 -7.80 4.20 17.54
C GLU A 58 -8.22 5.66 17.40
N ALA A 59 -8.41 6.14 16.17
CA ALA A 59 -8.97 7.48 15.87
C ALA A 59 -10.49 7.62 16.11
N SER A 60 -11.18 6.52 16.47
CA SER A 60 -12.61 6.52 16.84
C SER A 60 -12.85 6.36 18.34
N ARG A 61 -11.78 6.46 19.16
CA ARG A 61 -11.84 6.64 20.62
C ARG A 61 -11.50 8.08 20.96
#